data_AF-A0A2H9M9K3-F1
#
_entry.id   AF-A0A2H9M9K3-F1
#
_cell.length_a   1.000
_cell.length_b   1.000
_cell.length_c   1.000
_cell.angle_alpha   90.00
_cell.angle_beta   90.00
_cell.angle_gamma   90.00
#
_symmetry.space_group_name_H-M   'P 1'
#
loop_
_entity.id
_entity.type
_entity.pdbx_description
1 polymer ?
#
loop_
_entity_poly.entity_id
_entity_poly.type
_entity_poly.pdbx_seq_one_letter_code
_entity_poly.pdbx_strand_id
1 'polypeptide(L)'
;ELCFDTAHYWGHNHIVFAAPGRVPPQLERLVQGLQRHLTHHCFHFEQRPYQPHVTLLRHAQWNDAPLPAMTEVRWRCRDFVLVESLRDANGVRYEVLHRFGSRGLA
;
A
#
# COMPACT_ATOMS: atom_id res chain seq x y z
N GLU A 1 -13.97 3.55 1.86
CA GLU A 1 -13.32 4.24 0.73
C GLU A 1 -11.98 4.73 1.22
N LEU A 2 -10.96 4.67 0.36
CA LEU A 2 -9.63 5.23 0.60
C LEU A 2 -9.42 6.33 -0.44
N CYS A 3 -9.14 7.55 0.01
CA CYS A 3 -8.96 8.69 -0.88
C CYS A 3 -7.49 9.06 -0.93
N PHE A 4 -6.87 9.02 -2.12
CA PHE A 4 -5.50 9.49 -2.34
C PHE A 4 -5.55 10.89 -2.95
N ASP A 5 -5.05 11.87 -2.21
CA ASP A 5 -5.13 13.30 -2.53
C ASP A 5 -3.77 14.00 -2.48
N THR A 6 -2.74 13.35 -1.94
CA THR A 6 -1.37 13.88 -1.90
C THR A 6 -0.37 12.93 -2.55
N ALA A 7 0.64 13.53 -3.18
CA ALA A 7 1.85 12.84 -3.60
C ALA A 7 3.03 13.29 -2.73
N HIS A 8 3.86 12.35 -2.34
CA HIS A 8 5.06 12.58 -1.53
C HIS A 8 6.27 11.90 -2.14
N TYR A 9 7.46 12.37 -1.76
CA TYR A 9 8.73 11.80 -2.14
C TYR A 9 9.49 11.32 -0.90
N TRP A 10 9.83 10.03 -0.86
CA TRP A 10 10.76 9.49 0.12
C TRP A 10 12.18 9.52 -0.44
N GLY A 11 12.95 10.54 -0.08
CA GLY A 11 14.32 10.74 -0.57
C GLY A 11 15.27 9.58 -0.27
N HIS A 12 15.13 8.94 0.89
CA HIS A 12 16.01 7.84 1.31
C HIS A 12 15.93 6.60 0.39
N ASN A 13 14.79 6.37 -0.27
CA ASN A 13 14.57 5.21 -1.16
C ASN A 13 14.24 5.62 -2.60
N HIS A 14 14.28 6.92 -2.93
CA HIS A 14 13.95 7.46 -4.26
C HIS A 14 12.56 7.02 -4.77
N ILE A 15 11.54 7.11 -3.93
CA ILE A 15 10.16 6.69 -4.25
C ILE A 15 9.23 7.90 -4.26
N VAL A 16 8.47 8.07 -5.35
CA VAL A 16 7.28 8.92 -5.38
C VAL A 16 6.07 8.05 -5.11
N PHE A 17 5.22 8.44 -4.18
CA PHE A 17 4.04 7.69 -3.79
C PHE A 17 2.83 8.59 -3.55
N ALA A 18 1.65 8.05 -3.84
CA ALA A 18 0.39 8.65 -3.44
C ALA A 18 0.05 8.22 -2.00
N ALA A 19 -0.48 9.13 -1.20
CA ALA A 19 -0.94 8.88 0.15
C ALA A 19 -2.34 9.44 0.37
N PRO A 20 -3.10 8.90 1.34
CA PRO A 20 -4.35 9.50 1.75
C PRO A 20 -4.10 10.60 2.79
N GLY A 21 -4.75 11.75 2.64
CA GLY A 21 -4.76 12.80 3.65
C GLY A 21 -5.42 12.37 4.97
N ARG A 22 -6.29 11.35 4.92
CA ARG A 22 -6.84 10.69 6.11
C ARG A 22 -6.92 9.18 5.93
N VAL A 23 -6.35 8.44 6.87
CA VAL A 23 -6.45 6.98 6.92
C VAL A 23 -7.82 6.56 7.50
N PRO A 24 -8.61 5.73 6.80
CA PRO A 24 -9.85 5.21 7.36
C PRO A 24 -9.58 4.28 8.56
N PRO A 25 -10.25 4.45 9.72
CA PRO A 25 -10.06 3.60 10.90
C PRO A 25 -10.33 2.11 10.65
N GLN A 26 -11.09 1.77 9.60
CA GLN A 26 -11.32 0.40 9.15
C GLN A 26 -10.04 -0.23 8.60
N LEU A 27 -9.23 0.54 7.86
CA LEU A 27 -7.97 0.07 7.29
C LEU A 27 -6.93 -0.16 8.39
N GLU A 28 -6.84 0.76 9.36
CA GLU A 28 -5.95 0.61 10.51
C GLU A 28 -6.27 -0.65 11.32
N ARG A 29 -7.57 -0.88 11.60
CA ARG A 29 -8.02 -2.10 12.30
C ARG A 29 -7.70 -3.37 11.52
N LEU A 30 -7.84 -3.35 10.20
CA LEU A 30 -7.47 -4.47 9.33
C LEU A 30 -5.97 -4.77 9.45
N VAL A 31 -5.12 -3.76 9.29
CA VAL A 31 -3.65 -3.91 9.34
C VAL A 31 -3.20 -4.41 10.72
N GLN A 32 -3.69 -3.80 11.80
CA GLN A 32 -3.38 -4.23 13.17
C GLN A 32 -3.85 -5.68 13.43
N GLY A 33 -5.04 -6.04 12.92
CA GLY A 33 -5.57 -7.40 13.00
C GLY A 33 -4.68 -8.41 12.28
N LEU A 34 -4.26 -8.11 11.05
CA LEU A 34 -3.36 -8.95 10.25
C LEU A 34 -2.00 -9.09 10.93
N GLN A 35 -1.38 -7.99 11.35
CA GLN A 35 -0.09 -8.00 12.04
C GLN A 35 -0.15 -8.86 13.31
N ARG A 36 -1.18 -8.70 14.15
CA ARG A 36 -1.31 -9.50 15.38
C ARG A 36 -1.37 -11.01 15.11
N HIS A 37 -2.17 -11.44 14.11
CA HIS A 37 -2.27 -12.86 13.77
C HIS A 37 -0.97 -13.39 13.17
N LEU A 38 -0.34 -12.63 12.27
CA LEU A 38 0.90 -13.05 11.63
C LEU A 38 2.07 -13.09 12.64
N THR A 39 2.13 -12.17 13.60
CA THR A 39 3.11 -12.24 14.70
C THR A 39 2.91 -13.48 15.56
N HIS A 40 1.67 -13.91 15.82
CA HIS A 40 1.41 -15.17 16.53
C HIS A 40 1.94 -16.40 15.77
N HIS A 41 2.04 -16.31 14.45
CA HIS A 41 2.66 -17.31 13.58
C HIS A 41 4.14 -17.02 13.29
N CYS A 42 4.83 -16.25 14.15
CA CYS A 42 6.26 -15.96 14.09
C CYS A 42 6.72 -15.12 12.88
N PHE A 43 5.82 -14.40 12.21
CA PHE A 43 6.21 -13.39 11.23
C PHE A 43 6.69 -12.11 11.93
N HIS A 44 7.72 -11.47 11.36
CA HIS A 44 8.31 -10.25 11.89
C HIS A 44 7.90 -9.06 11.04
N PHE A 45 7.56 -7.95 11.70
CA PHE A 45 7.21 -6.68 11.06
C PHE A 45 8.16 -5.58 11.52
N GLU A 46 8.32 -4.58 10.67
CA GLU A 46 9.02 -3.36 11.06
C GLU A 46 8.22 -2.60 12.13
N GLN A 47 8.92 -1.95 13.05
CA GLN A 47 8.31 -1.17 14.14
C GLN A 47 7.82 0.22 13.69
N ARG A 48 8.01 0.56 12.40
CA ARG A 48 7.59 1.85 11.86
C ARG A 48 6.06 1.94 11.80
N PRO A 49 5.46 3.11 12.09
CA PRO A 49 4.03 3.31 11.91
C PRO A 49 3.61 2.95 10.49
N TYR A 50 2.46 2.28 10.36
CA TYR A 50 1.88 1.96 9.06
C TYR A 50 1.51 3.25 8.32
N GLN A 51 2.12 3.48 7.17
CA GLN A 51 1.82 4.59 6.27
C GLN A 51 1.20 4.01 4.99
N PRO A 52 -0.14 4.03 4.83
CA PRO A 52 -0.78 3.54 3.62
C PRO A 52 -0.36 4.40 2.44
N HIS A 53 0.17 3.77 1.39
CA HIS A 53 0.64 4.46 0.21
C HIS A 53 0.53 3.58 -1.03
N VAL A 54 0.54 4.21 -2.20
CA VAL A 54 0.72 3.55 -3.49
C VAL A 54 1.99 4.10 -4.12
N THR A 55 3.00 3.25 -4.28
CA THR A 55 4.22 3.62 -5.03
C THR A 55 3.84 3.93 -6.48
N LEU A 56 4.15 5.13 -6.96
CA LEU A 56 3.91 5.56 -8.34
C LEU A 56 5.18 5.44 -9.18
N LEU A 57 6.32 5.85 -8.64
CA LEU A 57 7.63 5.79 -9.30
C LEU A 57 8.67 5.25 -8.32
N ARG A 58 9.57 4.42 -8.85
CA ARG A 58 10.80 3.98 -8.18
C ARG A 58 12.01 4.58 -8.89
N HIS A 59 13.11 4.73 -8.16
CA HIS A 59 14.34 5.34 -8.68
C HIS A 59 14.11 6.76 -9.22
N ALA A 60 13.18 7.49 -8.61
CA ALA A 60 12.88 8.85 -9.00
C ALA A 60 14.08 9.76 -8.71
N GLN A 61 14.52 10.48 -9.73
CA GLN A 61 15.51 11.55 -9.59
C GLN A 61 14.76 12.85 -9.35
N TRP A 62 14.64 13.24 -8.08
CA TRP A 62 13.90 14.42 -7.65
C TRP A 62 14.72 15.23 -6.65
N ASN A 63 14.51 16.54 -6.61
CA ASN A 63 15.15 17.48 -5.67
C ASN A 63 14.14 17.89 -4.58
N ASP A 64 14.47 18.87 -3.74
CA ASP A 64 13.57 19.31 -2.67
C ASP A 64 12.38 20.17 -3.15
N ALA A 65 12.15 20.27 -4.47
CA ALA A 65 11.01 21.01 -4.99
C ALA A 65 9.68 20.30 -4.62
N PRO A 66 8.62 21.08 -4.34
CA PRO A 66 7.29 20.51 -4.13
C PRO A 66 6.84 19.67 -5.33
N LEU A 67 6.23 18.52 -5.06
CA LEU A 67 5.58 17.72 -6.09
C LEU A 67 4.35 18.47 -6.64
N PRO A 68 3.97 18.26 -7.91
CA PRO A 68 2.73 18.78 -8.46
C PRO A 68 1.52 18.34 -7.63
N ALA A 69 0.49 19.18 -7.59
CA ALA A 69 -0.78 18.80 -6.99
C ALA A 69 -1.34 17.55 -7.67
N MET A 70 -1.76 16.58 -6.85
CA MET A 70 -2.36 15.35 -7.33
C MET A 70 -3.86 15.54 -7.52
N THR A 71 -4.42 14.98 -8.59
CA THR A 71 -5.88 14.85 -8.71
C THR A 71 -6.36 13.76 -7.77
N GLU A 72 -7.40 14.06 -7.00
CA GLU A 72 -7.97 13.14 -6.03
C GLU A 72 -8.43 11.81 -6.67
N VAL A 73 -8.01 10.69 -6.08
CA VAL A 73 -8.43 9.34 -6.47
C VAL A 73 -9.17 8.68 -5.32
N ARG A 74 -10.50 8.58 -5.46
CA ARG A 74 -11.36 7.83 -4.53
C ARG A 74 -11.40 6.36 -4.91
N TRP A 75 -10.88 5.51 -4.02
CA TRP A 75 -10.84 4.07 -4.22
C TRP A 75 -11.78 3.34 -3.24
N ARG A 76 -12.82 2.72 -3.79
CA ARG A 76 -13.70 1.82 -3.03
C ARG A 76 -13.08 0.42 -2.91
N CYS A 77 -12.29 0.21 -1.87
CA CYS A 77 -11.77 -1.12 -1.50
C CYS A 77 -12.93 -2.05 -1.05
N ARG A 78 -13.09 -3.19 -1.73
CA ARG A 78 -14.12 -4.22 -1.41
C ARG A 78 -13.51 -5.52 -0.88
N ASP A 79 -12.26 -5.77 -1.25
CA ASP A 79 -11.51 -6.97 -0.93
C ASP A 79 -10.02 -6.62 -0.82
N PHE A 80 -9.25 -7.53 -0.23
CA PHE A 80 -7.79 -7.52 -0.23
C PHE A 80 -7.28 -8.91 -0.62
N VAL A 81 -6.01 -9.00 -0.99
CA VAL A 81 -5.41 -10.25 -1.48
C VAL A 81 -4.14 -10.58 -0.72
N LEU A 82 -3.88 -11.86 -0.52
CA LEU A 82 -2.54 -12.35 -0.27
C LEU A 82 -1.86 -12.55 -1.62
N VAL A 83 -0.70 -11.94 -1.79
CA VAL A 83 0.08 -12.00 -3.04
C VAL A 83 1.46 -12.59 -2.78
N GLU A 84 1.95 -13.36 -3.74
CA GLU A 84 3.34 -13.77 -3.86
C GLU A 84 4.06 -12.84 -4.84
N SER A 85 5.28 -12.43 -4.49
CA SER A 85 6.13 -11.60 -5.33
C SER A 85 7.22 -12.47 -5.97
N LEU A 86 7.07 -12.80 -7.25
CA LEU A 86 8.03 -13.59 -8.01
C LEU A 86 8.97 -12.65 -8.77
N ARG A 87 10.29 -12.90 -8.67
CA ARG A 87 11.29 -12.18 -9.47
C ARG A 87 11.65 -13.01 -10.69
N ASP A 88 11.62 -12.39 -11.86
CA ASP A 88 12.13 -12.97 -13.10
C ASP A 88 13.08 -11.98 -13.81
N ALA A 89 13.59 -12.38 -14.98
CA ALA A 89 14.51 -11.57 -15.76
C ALA A 89 13.91 -10.23 -16.25
N ASN A 90 12.58 -10.09 -16.26
CA ASN A 90 11.86 -8.91 -16.73
C ASN A 90 11.34 -8.03 -15.57
N GLY A 91 11.54 -8.44 -14.32
CA GLY A 91 11.18 -7.66 -13.13
C GLY A 91 10.44 -8.46 -12.07
N VAL A 92 9.52 -7.80 -11.37
CA VAL A 92 8.69 -8.41 -10.33
C VAL A 92 7.30 -8.67 -10.89
N ARG A 93 6.84 -9.91 -10.81
CA ARG A 93 5.44 -10.31 -11.05
C ARG A 93 4.77 -10.60 -9.70
N TYR A 94 3.51 -10.19 -9.58
CA TYR A 94 2.67 -10.54 -8.43
C TYR A 94 1.66 -11.62 -8.81
N GLU A 95 1.59 -12.68 -8.03
CA GLU A 95 0.58 -13.73 -8.15
C GLU A 95 -0.37 -13.67 -6.96
N VAL A 96 -1.68 -13.69 -7.23
CA VAL A 96 -2.69 -13.70 -6.17
C VAL A 96 -2.86 -15.13 -5.66
N LEU A 97 -2.39 -15.39 -4.44
CA LEU A 97 -2.54 -16.68 -3.77
C LEU A 97 -3.95 -16.86 -3.20
N HIS A 98 -4.51 -15.77 -2.65
CA HIS A 98 -5.84 -15.80 -2.05
C HIS A 98 -6.50 -14.43 -2.08
N ARG A 99 -7.83 -14.38 -2.20
CA ARG A 99 -8.64 -13.15 -2.11
C ARG A 99 -9.56 -13.21 -0.89
N PHE A 100 -9.53 -12.16 -0.10
CA PHE A 100 -10.33 -11.98 1.11
C PHE A 100 -11.31 -10.83 0.91
N GLY A 101 -12.59 -11.13 0.98
CA GLY A 101 -13.68 -10.18 0.75
C GLY A 101 -14.97 -10.95 0.52
N SER A 102 -16.09 -10.25 0.46
CA SER A 102 -17.37 -10.92 0.21
C SER A 102 -17.41 -11.44 -1.23
N ARG A 103 -17.31 -12.77 -1.40
CA ARG A 103 -18.10 -13.40 -2.46
C ARG A 103 -19.57 -13.15 -2.12
N GLY A 104 -20.26 -12.46 -3.00
CA GLY A 104 -21.70 -12.18 -2.94
C GLY A 104 -21.97 -11.13 -4.01
N LEU A 105 -22.47 -11.48 -5.19
CA LEU A 105 -23.63 -12.35 -5.40
C LEU A 105 -23.29 -13.68 -6.08
N ALA A 106 -24.08 -14.69 -5.71
CA ALA A 106 -24.39 -15.81 -6.59
C ALA A 106 -24.97 -15.32 -7.92
#